data_AF-A0A8C7GZT7-F1
#
_entry.id   AF-A0A8C7GZT7-F1
#
_cell.length_a   1.000
_cell.length_b   1.000
_cell.length_c   1.000
_cell.angle_alpha   90.00
_cell.angle_beta   90.00
_cell.angle_gamma   90.00
#
_symmetry.space_group_name_H-M   'P 1'
#
loop_
_entity.id
_entity.type
_entity.pdbx_description
1 polymer ?
#
loop_
_entity_poly.entity_id
_entity_poly.type
_entity_poly.pdbx_seq_one_letter_code
_entity_poly.pdbx_strand_id
1 'polypeptide(L)'
;MQCVWTLSLLQLVALWANAAVLTENGLPILWDQAPSQLSDLPQADNVVTINPWNSLQRMSLYRILVGSTDKYMASMGTNDSASPLWGLPLQLAWKLRSGRLVDPTGATTCGQEGDPMCISTNSWWACVNYYLSVIPFLAAVQKGLIGDGLIQVQVQAPAEAAEDSCTSYTDCSAKYPDLMAKWEEFFQTLKDVSASEISDFEKRDQILGAFWAGESLSLNTASSSCKAKMSYYSSPEVAFAKSWMNAADYVAAAYFQSSLNNSVLFMGPLPSRVLQEGDSAPNIADLSTEENHTLYIFGWMNRMNTILLGSPVKMWRSAMCSDKSREKGRELLQNLILDPKFAVSTFVSILTEMTRSCSGLST
;
A
#
# COMPACT_ATOMS: atom_id res chain seq x y z
N MET A 1 41.20 28.21 -43.96
CA MET A 1 40.12 29.02 -43.38
C MET A 1 38.86 28.17 -43.31
N GLN A 2 38.49 27.82 -42.09
CA GLN A 2 37.14 27.56 -41.55
C GLN A 2 36.19 26.53 -42.20
N CYS A 3 36.00 25.46 -41.42
CA CYS A 3 34.76 24.76 -41.10
C CYS A 3 33.49 25.61 -41.27
N VAL A 4 32.43 25.04 -41.87
CA VAL A 4 31.04 25.33 -41.51
C VAL A 4 30.15 24.08 -41.72
N TRP A 5 29.87 23.42 -40.59
CA TRP A 5 28.60 22.81 -40.15
C TRP A 5 28.02 21.56 -40.85
N THR A 6 28.44 20.41 -40.34
CA THR A 6 27.58 19.26 -40.03
C THR A 6 26.67 19.55 -38.83
N LEU A 7 25.58 18.78 -38.72
CA LEU A 7 24.69 18.59 -37.56
C LEU A 7 23.67 19.70 -37.27
N SER A 8 22.39 19.39 -37.46
CA SER A 8 21.33 19.90 -36.60
C SER A 8 20.09 18.99 -36.62
N LEU A 9 19.74 18.56 -35.40
CA LEU A 9 18.47 18.04 -34.92
C LEU A 9 18.14 16.56 -35.17
N LEU A 10 18.83 15.75 -34.36
CA LEU A 10 18.20 14.65 -33.62
C LEU A 10 16.79 15.07 -33.16
N GLN A 11 15.78 14.29 -33.55
CA GLN A 11 14.54 14.22 -32.81
C GLN A 11 14.85 13.58 -31.45
N LEU A 12 14.98 14.45 -30.44
CA LEU A 12 14.86 14.07 -29.04
C LEU A 12 13.43 13.56 -28.82
N VAL A 13 13.23 12.25 -28.97
CA VAL A 13 12.28 11.55 -28.10
C VAL A 13 12.94 11.58 -26.73
N ALA A 14 12.67 12.65 -25.99
CA ALA A 14 12.92 12.65 -24.57
C ALA A 14 12.01 11.56 -23.98
N LEU A 15 12.57 10.38 -23.75
CA LEU A 15 12.06 9.44 -22.78
C LEU A 15 12.16 10.16 -21.43
N TRP A 16 11.10 10.86 -21.05
CA TRP A 16 10.97 11.32 -19.68
C TRP A 16 10.74 10.05 -18.85
N ALA A 17 11.82 9.52 -18.27
CA ALA A 17 11.75 8.62 -17.13
C ALA A 17 11.19 9.43 -15.95
N ASN A 18 9.90 9.74 -16.01
CA ASN A 18 9.20 10.30 -14.88
C ASN A 18 8.93 9.13 -13.94
N ALA A 19 9.70 9.07 -12.85
CA ALA A 19 9.27 8.39 -11.64
C ALA A 19 7.78 8.73 -11.40
N ALA A 20 6.99 7.75 -10.98
CA ALA A 20 5.54 7.95 -10.84
C ALA A 20 5.28 9.18 -9.96
N VAL A 21 4.66 10.22 -10.52
CA VAL A 21 4.18 11.35 -9.72
C VAL A 21 3.09 10.81 -8.79
N LEU A 22 3.45 10.59 -7.53
CA LEU A 22 2.56 10.03 -6.51
C LEU A 22 1.70 11.09 -5.84
N THR A 23 2.17 12.33 -5.86
CA THR A 23 1.56 13.44 -5.16
C THR A 23 1.31 14.64 -6.07
N GLU A 24 0.18 15.30 -5.85
CA GLU A 24 -0.15 16.62 -6.37
C GLU A 24 -0.29 17.56 -5.18
N ASN A 25 0.44 18.68 -5.18
CA ASN A 25 0.49 19.63 -4.05
C ASN A 25 0.85 19.00 -2.69
N GLY A 26 1.68 17.95 -2.70
CA GLY A 26 2.12 17.24 -1.48
C GLY A 26 1.12 16.22 -0.92
N LEU A 27 -0.03 16.02 -1.57
CA LEU A 27 -1.06 15.04 -1.21
C LEU A 27 -1.15 13.97 -2.31
N PRO A 28 -1.70 12.76 -2.05
CA PRO A 28 -1.88 11.75 -3.09
C PRO A 28 -2.62 12.33 -4.32
N ILE A 29 -2.27 11.89 -5.54
CA ILE A 29 -3.02 12.32 -6.72
C ILE A 29 -4.52 12.04 -6.55
N LEU A 30 -5.37 12.92 -7.09
CA LEU A 30 -6.83 12.91 -6.91
C LEU A 30 -7.33 13.21 -5.48
N TRP A 31 -6.47 13.45 -4.50
CA TRP A 31 -6.89 13.65 -3.10
C TRP A 31 -7.89 14.80 -2.95
N ASP A 32 -7.56 15.98 -3.47
CA ASP A 32 -8.43 17.15 -3.33
C ASP A 32 -9.73 17.04 -4.12
N GLN A 33 -9.73 16.23 -5.18
CA GLN A 33 -10.88 15.98 -6.04
C GLN A 33 -11.84 14.94 -5.46
N ALA A 34 -11.33 14.00 -4.65
CA ALA A 34 -12.12 12.94 -4.07
C ALA A 34 -13.03 13.49 -2.96
N PRO A 35 -14.33 13.17 -2.92
CA PRO A 35 -15.22 13.47 -1.79
C PRO A 35 -14.58 13.23 -0.41
N SER A 36 -14.72 14.19 0.50
CA SER A 36 -14.12 14.13 1.85
C SER A 36 -15.12 13.77 2.95
N GLN A 37 -16.41 13.75 2.62
CA GLN A 37 -17.50 13.41 3.54
C GLN A 37 -18.48 12.44 2.87
N LEU A 38 -19.25 11.69 3.68
CA LEU A 38 -20.29 10.79 3.17
C LEU A 38 -21.39 11.53 2.41
N SER A 39 -21.72 12.76 2.81
CA SER A 39 -22.74 13.60 2.16
C SER A 39 -22.40 14.03 0.74
N ASP A 40 -21.11 13.95 0.39
CA ASP A 40 -20.60 14.33 -0.93
C ASP A 40 -20.64 13.14 -1.92
N LEU A 41 -21.00 11.95 -1.44
CA LEU A 41 -21.16 10.73 -2.24
C LEU A 41 -22.62 10.54 -2.68
N PRO A 42 -22.89 9.77 -3.75
CA PRO A 42 -24.25 9.49 -4.18
C PRO A 42 -25.10 8.87 -3.07
N GLN A 43 -26.27 9.46 -2.81
CA GLN A 43 -27.18 9.03 -1.74
C GLN A 43 -28.62 8.97 -2.24
N ALA A 44 -29.34 7.93 -1.81
CA ALA A 44 -30.79 7.82 -1.92
C ALA A 44 -31.34 7.19 -0.64
N ASP A 45 -32.46 7.70 -0.11
CA ASP A 45 -33.16 7.13 1.06
C ASP A 45 -32.27 6.84 2.29
N ASN A 46 -31.34 7.75 2.62
CA ASN A 46 -30.34 7.60 3.70
C ASN A 46 -29.32 6.45 3.51
N VAL A 47 -29.22 5.92 2.30
CA VAL A 47 -28.20 4.97 1.89
C VAL A 47 -27.19 5.68 1.00
N VAL A 48 -25.93 5.76 1.47
CA VAL A 48 -24.80 6.20 0.64
C VAL A 48 -24.33 5.03 -0.19
N THR A 49 -24.30 5.24 -1.51
CA THR A 49 -23.86 4.24 -2.48
C THR A 49 -22.47 4.58 -2.99
N ILE A 50 -21.54 3.65 -2.84
CA ILE A 50 -20.13 3.85 -3.22
C ILE A 50 -19.78 2.91 -4.36
N ASN A 51 -19.24 3.45 -5.45
CA ASN A 51 -18.64 2.69 -6.53
C ASN A 51 -17.13 2.54 -6.30
N PRO A 52 -16.64 1.42 -5.74
CA PRO A 52 -15.21 1.23 -5.53
C PRO A 52 -14.47 0.95 -6.84
N TRP A 53 -15.16 0.82 -7.97
CA TRP A 53 -14.56 0.63 -9.30
C TRP A 53 -14.31 1.97 -10.00
N ASN A 54 -14.52 3.08 -9.30
CA ASN A 54 -14.14 4.41 -9.73
C ASN A 54 -13.01 4.94 -8.84
N SER A 55 -11.96 5.49 -9.44
CA SER A 55 -10.74 5.94 -8.77
C SER A 55 -10.98 7.08 -7.77
N LEU A 56 -11.86 8.03 -8.10
CA LEU A 56 -12.22 9.11 -7.18
C LEU A 56 -12.99 8.58 -5.97
N GLN A 57 -14.00 7.74 -6.19
CA GLN A 57 -14.80 7.19 -5.10
C GLN A 57 -14.01 6.21 -4.23
N ARG A 58 -13.09 5.42 -4.81
CA ARG A 58 -12.17 4.59 -4.02
C ARG A 58 -11.20 5.45 -3.21
N MET A 59 -10.72 6.57 -3.77
CA MET A 59 -9.92 7.54 -3.01
C MET A 59 -10.71 8.20 -1.87
N SER A 60 -12.01 8.47 -2.06
CA SER A 60 -12.89 9.01 -1.02
C SER A 60 -12.97 8.12 0.21
N LEU A 61 -12.94 6.79 0.04
CA LEU A 61 -12.88 5.85 1.16
C LEU A 61 -11.70 6.17 2.09
N TYR A 62 -10.52 6.41 1.50
CA TYR A 62 -9.33 6.79 2.24
C TYR A 62 -9.41 8.19 2.81
N ARG A 63 -9.91 9.16 2.03
CA ARG A 63 -10.02 10.55 2.48
C ARG A 63 -10.91 10.70 3.70
N ILE A 64 -12.09 10.10 3.65
CA ILE A 64 -13.03 10.06 4.76
C ILE A 64 -12.42 9.31 5.95
N LEU A 65 -11.75 8.18 5.72
CA LEU A 65 -11.15 7.37 6.78
C LEU A 65 -10.04 8.13 7.52
N VAL A 66 -9.12 8.77 6.80
CA VAL A 66 -8.06 9.59 7.39
C VAL A 66 -8.67 10.75 8.18
N GLY A 67 -9.60 11.51 7.60
CA GLY A 67 -10.23 12.64 8.29
C GLY A 67 -11.03 12.22 9.53
N SER A 68 -11.71 11.08 9.49
CA SER A 68 -12.54 10.58 10.60
C SER A 68 -11.71 10.03 11.77
N THR A 69 -10.47 9.63 11.51
CA THR A 69 -9.56 9.05 12.51
C THR A 69 -8.54 10.04 13.07
N ASP A 70 -8.37 11.19 12.44
CA ASP A 70 -7.32 12.18 12.75
C ASP A 70 -7.27 12.59 14.24
N LYS A 71 -8.44 12.82 14.85
CA LYS A 71 -8.57 13.15 16.29
C LYS A 71 -7.99 12.12 17.25
N TYR A 72 -7.74 10.89 16.79
CA TYR A 72 -7.16 9.81 17.60
C TYR A 72 -5.65 9.64 17.38
N MET A 73 -5.02 10.44 16.50
CA MET A 73 -3.67 10.22 15.98
C MET A 73 -2.60 11.14 16.60
N ALA A 74 -2.92 11.88 17.67
CA ALA A 74 -1.99 12.82 18.29
C ALA A 74 -0.63 12.19 18.68
N SER A 75 -0.61 10.91 19.07
CA SER A 75 0.62 10.19 19.43
C SER A 75 1.48 9.77 18.22
N MET A 76 1.00 9.97 16.99
CA MET A 76 1.76 9.65 15.77
C MET A 76 2.75 10.75 15.41
N GLY A 77 2.52 11.99 15.83
CA GLY A 77 3.33 13.14 15.46
C GLY A 77 2.54 14.43 15.54
N THR A 78 3.22 15.55 15.29
CA THR A 78 2.66 16.90 15.47
C THR A 78 1.96 17.45 14.22
N ASN A 79 1.83 16.67 13.16
CA ASN A 79 1.20 17.09 11.91
C ASN A 79 0.09 16.13 11.46
N ASP A 80 -0.88 16.65 10.73
CA ASP A 80 -2.04 15.92 10.19
C ASP A 80 -1.64 14.84 9.16
N SER A 81 -0.35 14.81 8.81
CA SER A 81 0.24 13.86 7.85
C SER A 81 0.84 12.61 8.53
N ALA A 82 0.81 12.53 9.86
CA ALA A 82 1.51 11.52 10.64
C ALA A 82 0.77 10.16 10.71
N SER A 83 -0.54 10.13 10.46
CA SER A 83 -1.34 8.91 10.52
C SER A 83 -0.79 7.80 9.61
N PRO A 84 -0.70 6.53 10.08
CA PRO A 84 -0.26 5.42 9.24
C PRO A 84 -1.24 5.12 8.09
N LEU A 85 -2.47 5.62 8.17
CA LEU A 85 -3.49 5.45 7.12
C LEU A 85 -3.12 6.16 5.81
N TRP A 86 -2.19 7.12 5.82
CA TRP A 86 -1.72 7.83 4.62
C TRP A 86 -1.01 6.92 3.60
N GLY A 87 -0.46 5.78 4.03
CA GLY A 87 0.10 4.79 3.12
C GLY A 87 -0.93 4.24 2.13
N LEU A 88 -2.16 4.02 2.58
CA LEU A 88 -3.21 3.40 1.75
C LEU A 88 -3.61 4.23 0.51
N PRO A 89 -3.93 5.54 0.61
CA PRO A 89 -4.22 6.37 -0.56
C PRO A 89 -2.98 6.57 -1.45
N LEU A 90 -1.77 6.62 -0.89
CA LEU A 90 -0.55 6.67 -1.72
C LEU A 90 -0.33 5.38 -2.53
N GLN A 91 -0.67 4.22 -1.96
CA GLN A 91 -0.64 2.96 -2.73
C GLN A 91 -1.66 3.00 -3.89
N LEU A 92 -2.84 3.57 -3.66
CA LEU A 92 -3.84 3.73 -4.73
C LEU A 92 -3.33 4.68 -5.81
N ALA A 93 -2.75 5.83 -5.42
CA ALA A 93 -2.13 6.79 -6.30
C ALA A 93 -1.04 6.16 -7.18
N TRP A 94 -0.12 5.40 -6.58
CA TRP A 94 0.91 4.67 -7.30
C TRP A 94 0.32 3.65 -8.29
N LYS A 95 -0.68 2.86 -7.87
CA LYS A 95 -1.33 1.87 -8.75
C LYS A 95 -2.04 2.54 -9.92
N LEU A 96 -2.70 3.67 -9.69
CA LEU A 96 -3.34 4.45 -10.74
C LEU A 96 -2.30 4.98 -11.73
N ARG A 97 -1.28 5.69 -11.22
CA ARG A 97 -0.27 6.35 -12.08
C ARG A 97 0.56 5.38 -12.89
N SER A 98 0.81 4.18 -12.35
CA SER A 98 1.60 3.14 -13.02
C SER A 98 0.82 2.27 -13.99
N GLY A 99 -0.48 2.53 -14.17
CA GLY A 99 -1.35 1.75 -15.05
C GLY A 99 -1.78 0.40 -14.47
N ARG A 100 -1.50 0.14 -13.19
CA ARG A 100 -1.84 -1.13 -12.53
C ARG A 100 -3.33 -1.31 -12.27
N LEU A 101 -4.13 -0.25 -12.31
CA LEU A 101 -5.59 -0.31 -12.19
C LEU A 101 -6.32 -0.50 -13.54
N VAL A 102 -5.59 -0.39 -14.66
CA VAL A 102 -6.11 -0.60 -16.03
C VAL A 102 -6.47 -2.06 -16.23
N ASP A 103 -7.39 -2.36 -17.16
CA ASP A 103 -7.68 -3.72 -17.58
C ASP A 103 -6.46 -4.38 -18.24
N PRO A 104 -5.84 -5.39 -17.58
CA PRO A 104 -4.64 -6.04 -18.11
C PRO A 104 -4.95 -6.99 -19.27
N THR A 105 -6.22 -7.33 -19.52
CA THR A 105 -6.62 -8.30 -20.55
C THR A 105 -6.73 -7.67 -21.94
N GLY A 106 -6.88 -6.35 -22.01
CA GLY A 106 -7.21 -5.62 -23.23
C GLY A 106 -8.64 -5.85 -23.74
N ALA A 107 -9.50 -6.54 -22.98
CA ALA A 107 -10.90 -6.79 -23.37
C ALA A 107 -11.78 -5.54 -23.23
N THR A 108 -11.41 -4.59 -22.36
CA THR A 108 -12.12 -3.33 -22.14
C THR A 108 -11.15 -2.14 -22.19
N THR A 109 -11.70 -0.93 -22.30
CA THR A 109 -10.95 0.33 -22.21
C THR A 109 -10.88 0.91 -20.80
N CYS A 110 -11.26 0.14 -19.77
CA CYS A 110 -11.28 0.58 -18.38
C CYS A 110 -9.88 1.03 -17.91
N GLY A 111 -9.78 2.26 -17.41
CA GLY A 111 -8.54 2.89 -16.96
C GLY A 111 -7.70 3.50 -18.09
N GLN A 112 -8.13 3.38 -19.35
CA GLN A 112 -7.51 4.04 -20.50
C GLN A 112 -8.11 5.44 -20.72
N GLU A 113 -7.62 6.19 -21.71
CA GLU A 113 -8.02 7.59 -21.95
C GLU A 113 -9.54 7.80 -22.12
N GLY A 114 -10.26 6.81 -22.64
CA GLY A 114 -11.72 6.85 -22.79
C GLY A 114 -12.51 6.65 -21.48
N ASP A 115 -11.90 6.05 -20.46
CA ASP A 115 -12.49 5.86 -19.13
C ASP A 115 -11.40 5.81 -18.05
N PRO A 116 -10.69 6.93 -17.80
CA PRO A 116 -9.45 6.95 -17.04
C PRO A 116 -9.67 6.75 -15.53
N MET A 117 -10.91 6.94 -15.05
CA MET A 117 -11.26 6.76 -13.65
C MET A 117 -11.71 5.33 -13.35
N CYS A 118 -12.04 4.52 -14.35
CA CYS A 118 -12.40 3.13 -14.12
C CYS A 118 -11.24 2.31 -13.56
N ILE A 119 -11.55 1.48 -12.57
CA ILE A 119 -10.67 0.49 -11.98
C ILE A 119 -11.13 -0.88 -12.45
N SER A 120 -10.27 -1.61 -13.15
CA SER A 120 -10.63 -2.89 -13.74
C SER A 120 -10.79 -3.99 -12.67
N THR A 121 -11.88 -4.74 -12.78
CA THR A 121 -12.13 -5.96 -12.01
C THR A 121 -11.18 -7.10 -12.39
N ASN A 122 -10.54 -7.04 -13.55
CA ASN A 122 -9.51 -7.99 -13.98
C ASN A 122 -8.13 -7.67 -13.41
N SER A 123 -7.92 -6.46 -12.87
CA SER A 123 -6.63 -6.10 -12.29
C SER A 123 -6.39 -6.81 -10.96
N TRP A 124 -5.24 -7.48 -10.86
CA TRP A 124 -4.79 -8.09 -9.61
C TRP A 124 -4.53 -7.01 -8.54
N TRP A 125 -3.92 -5.89 -8.94
CA TRP A 125 -3.61 -4.77 -8.06
C TRP A 125 -4.88 -4.08 -7.54
N ALA A 126 -5.90 -3.95 -8.39
CA ALA A 126 -7.21 -3.44 -8.00
C ALA A 126 -7.90 -4.38 -7.01
N CYS A 127 -7.83 -5.69 -7.25
CA CYS A 127 -8.36 -6.70 -6.35
C CYS A 127 -7.69 -6.63 -4.98
N VAL A 128 -6.35 -6.61 -4.89
CA VAL A 128 -5.63 -6.48 -3.62
C VAL A 128 -5.97 -5.17 -2.90
N ASN A 129 -6.03 -4.06 -3.63
CA ASN A 129 -6.38 -2.78 -3.05
C ASN A 129 -7.83 -2.71 -2.54
N TYR A 130 -8.76 -3.53 -3.06
CA TYR A 130 -10.12 -3.63 -2.54
C TYR A 130 -10.13 -4.04 -1.06
N TYR A 131 -9.32 -5.05 -0.70
CA TYR A 131 -9.19 -5.52 0.68
C TYR A 131 -8.58 -4.47 1.61
N LEU A 132 -7.80 -3.53 1.05
CA LEU A 132 -7.19 -2.42 1.78
C LEU A 132 -8.02 -1.13 1.72
N SER A 133 -9.16 -1.10 1.03
CA SER A 133 -10.01 0.10 0.90
C SER A 133 -11.39 -0.15 1.47
N VAL A 134 -12.17 -1.02 0.83
CA VAL A 134 -13.58 -1.25 1.17
C VAL A 134 -13.75 -1.89 2.54
N ILE A 135 -12.98 -2.93 2.83
CA ILE A 135 -13.08 -3.68 4.08
C ILE A 135 -12.76 -2.81 5.30
N PRO A 136 -11.60 -2.13 5.39
CA PRO A 136 -11.32 -1.22 6.50
C PRO A 136 -12.36 -0.10 6.60
N PHE A 137 -12.86 0.43 5.48
CA PHE A 137 -13.87 1.48 5.50
C PHE A 137 -15.18 1.00 6.14
N LEU A 138 -15.68 -0.16 5.73
CA LEU A 138 -16.91 -0.75 6.29
C LEU A 138 -16.76 -1.07 7.79
N ALA A 139 -15.58 -1.54 8.21
CA ALA A 139 -15.28 -1.73 9.64
C ALA A 139 -15.29 -0.41 10.42
N ALA A 140 -14.77 0.69 9.84
CA ALA A 140 -14.80 2.02 10.47
C ALA A 140 -16.23 2.58 10.60
N VAL A 141 -17.07 2.38 9.57
CA VAL A 141 -18.51 2.71 9.62
C VAL A 141 -19.18 1.94 10.74
N GLN A 142 -18.97 0.62 10.81
CA GLN A 142 -19.55 -0.22 11.87
C GLN A 142 -19.13 0.21 13.27
N LYS A 143 -17.87 0.60 13.46
CA LYS A 143 -17.37 1.08 14.75
C LYS A 143 -17.81 2.51 15.07
N GLY A 144 -18.63 3.15 14.23
CA GLY A 144 -19.13 4.51 14.44
C GLY A 144 -18.01 5.55 14.43
N LEU A 145 -16.98 5.35 13.60
CA LEU A 145 -16.00 6.39 13.31
C LEU A 145 -16.45 7.27 12.14
N ILE A 146 -17.27 6.71 11.25
CA ILE A 146 -17.77 7.37 10.04
C ILE A 146 -19.31 7.36 10.07
N GLY A 147 -19.92 8.51 9.83
CA GLY A 147 -21.38 8.64 9.65
C GLY A 147 -22.24 8.46 10.90
N ASP A 148 -21.62 8.49 12.10
CA ASP A 148 -22.26 8.42 13.43
C ASP A 148 -23.27 7.26 13.61
N GLY A 149 -23.16 6.20 12.80
CA GLY A 149 -24.08 5.05 12.82
C GLY A 149 -25.48 5.33 12.26
N LEU A 150 -25.74 6.52 11.72
CA LEU A 150 -27.03 6.93 11.17
C LEU A 150 -27.16 6.68 9.66
N ILE A 151 -26.04 6.50 8.98
CA ILE A 151 -25.96 6.35 7.53
C ILE A 151 -25.69 4.89 7.19
N GLN A 152 -26.53 4.31 6.33
CA GLN A 152 -26.22 3.02 5.73
C GLN A 152 -25.27 3.21 4.56
N VAL A 153 -24.24 2.38 4.49
CA VAL A 153 -23.30 2.38 3.36
C VAL A 153 -23.48 1.09 2.58
N GLN A 154 -23.73 1.24 1.28
CA GLN A 154 -23.77 0.14 0.33
C GLN A 154 -22.67 0.32 -0.72
N VAL A 155 -21.86 -0.71 -0.91
CA VAL A 155 -20.82 -0.73 -1.93
C VAL A 155 -21.39 -1.38 -3.19
N GLN A 156 -21.15 -0.79 -4.35
CA GLN A 156 -21.61 -1.33 -5.63
C GLN A 156 -20.79 -2.57 -6.00
N ALA A 157 -21.50 -3.66 -6.27
CA ALA A 157 -20.92 -4.85 -6.88
C ALA A 157 -20.53 -4.54 -8.34
N PRO A 158 -19.40 -5.07 -8.83
CA PRO A 158 -19.12 -5.03 -10.27
C PRO A 158 -20.11 -5.93 -11.03
N ALA A 159 -20.56 -5.51 -12.20
CA ALA A 159 -21.54 -6.26 -12.98
C ALA A 159 -21.05 -7.66 -13.37
N GLU A 160 -19.77 -7.80 -13.76
CA GLU A 160 -19.22 -9.09 -14.23
C GLU A 160 -18.62 -9.97 -13.11
N ALA A 161 -18.56 -9.50 -11.87
CA ALA A 161 -17.87 -10.21 -10.76
C ALA A 161 -18.55 -9.99 -9.41
N ALA A 162 -19.88 -9.88 -9.41
CA ALA A 162 -20.66 -9.49 -8.23
C ALA A 162 -20.46 -10.42 -7.03
N GLU A 163 -20.24 -11.72 -7.25
CA GLU A 163 -20.04 -12.72 -6.19
C GLU A 163 -18.62 -12.70 -5.60
N ASP A 164 -17.65 -12.13 -6.31
CA ASP A 164 -16.24 -12.14 -5.91
C ASP A 164 -15.94 -11.10 -4.81
N SER A 165 -16.70 -10.00 -4.78
CA SER A 165 -16.47 -8.87 -3.87
C SER A 165 -17.56 -8.78 -2.82
N CYS A 166 -17.18 -8.57 -1.55
CA CYS A 166 -18.18 -8.31 -0.50
C CYS A 166 -18.62 -6.85 -0.53
N THR A 167 -19.91 -6.55 -0.33
CA THR A 167 -20.51 -5.24 -0.68
C THR A 167 -21.16 -4.47 0.47
N SER A 168 -21.29 -5.09 1.63
CA SER A 168 -21.82 -4.46 2.84
C SER A 168 -21.05 -4.95 4.06
N TYR A 169 -21.22 -4.31 5.22
CA TYR A 169 -20.63 -4.81 6.47
C TYR A 169 -21.03 -6.26 6.72
N THR A 170 -22.33 -6.57 6.65
CA THR A 170 -22.85 -7.92 6.92
C THR A 170 -22.26 -8.96 5.97
N ASP A 171 -22.18 -8.63 4.67
CA ASP A 171 -21.60 -9.51 3.66
C ASP A 171 -20.09 -9.71 3.87
N CYS A 172 -19.34 -8.63 4.09
CA CYS A 172 -17.90 -8.71 4.36
C CYS A 172 -17.58 -9.46 5.66
N SER A 173 -18.38 -9.29 6.71
CA SER A 173 -18.21 -10.03 7.98
C SER A 173 -18.57 -11.50 7.85
N ALA A 174 -19.52 -11.85 6.98
CA ALA A 174 -19.81 -13.25 6.67
C ALA A 174 -18.70 -13.91 5.84
N LYS A 175 -18.16 -13.19 4.84
CA LYS A 175 -17.15 -13.72 3.92
C LYS A 175 -15.73 -13.73 4.50
N TYR A 176 -15.39 -12.72 5.30
CA TYR A 176 -14.05 -12.50 5.87
C TYR A 176 -14.12 -12.11 7.35
N PRO A 177 -14.67 -12.97 8.23
CA PRO A 177 -14.93 -12.62 9.64
C PRO A 177 -13.67 -12.17 10.39
N ASP A 178 -12.56 -12.90 10.25
CA ASP A 178 -11.30 -12.57 10.93
C ASP A 178 -10.71 -11.24 10.46
N LEU A 179 -10.87 -10.93 9.17
CA LEU A 179 -10.35 -9.69 8.59
C LEU A 179 -11.16 -8.48 9.05
N MET A 180 -12.49 -8.59 9.04
CA MET A 180 -13.36 -7.56 9.60
C MET A 180 -13.04 -7.33 11.07
N ALA A 181 -12.91 -8.41 11.85
CA ALA A 181 -12.56 -8.33 13.27
C ALA A 181 -11.22 -7.62 13.51
N LYS A 182 -10.19 -7.82 12.67
CA LYS A 182 -8.90 -7.14 12.81
C LYS A 182 -8.96 -5.65 12.53
N TRP A 183 -9.72 -5.24 11.51
CA TRP A 183 -9.93 -3.80 11.26
C TRP A 183 -10.79 -3.16 12.36
N GLU A 184 -11.81 -3.86 12.83
CA GLU A 184 -12.60 -3.46 13.98
C GLU A 184 -11.75 -3.27 15.26
N GLU A 185 -10.83 -4.20 15.52
CA GLU A 185 -9.87 -4.14 16.62
C GLU A 185 -8.94 -2.92 16.49
N PHE A 186 -8.45 -2.62 15.28
CA PHE A 186 -7.67 -1.41 15.02
C PHE A 186 -8.45 -0.14 15.38
N PHE A 187 -9.68 0.01 14.89
CA PHE A 187 -10.48 1.20 15.17
C PHE A 187 -10.89 1.32 16.64
N GLN A 188 -11.12 0.20 17.32
CA GLN A 188 -11.36 0.18 18.76
C GLN A 188 -10.10 0.58 19.53
N THR A 189 -8.94 0.02 19.17
CA THR A 189 -7.63 0.38 19.73
C THR A 189 -7.37 1.88 19.60
N LEU A 190 -7.66 2.49 18.45
CA LEU A 190 -7.52 3.94 18.28
C LEU A 190 -8.32 4.73 19.32
N LYS A 191 -9.58 4.36 19.56
CA LYS A 191 -10.44 5.04 20.54
C LYS A 191 -9.94 4.86 21.97
N ASP A 192 -9.59 3.63 22.34
CA ASP A 192 -9.21 3.30 23.72
C ASP A 192 -7.85 3.88 24.09
N VAL A 193 -6.88 3.73 23.19
CA VAL A 193 -5.49 4.14 23.42
C VAL A 193 -5.35 5.66 23.38
N SER A 194 -6.05 6.35 22.47
CA SER A 194 -6.00 7.82 22.41
C SER A 194 -6.51 8.48 23.70
N ALA A 195 -7.52 7.90 24.34
CA ALA A 195 -8.10 8.37 25.60
C ALA A 195 -7.33 7.91 26.86
N SER A 196 -6.32 7.05 26.70
CA SER A 196 -5.56 6.51 27.83
C SER A 196 -4.44 7.44 28.31
N GLU A 197 -4.02 7.27 29.56
CA GLU A 197 -2.94 8.03 30.22
C GLU A 197 -1.54 7.40 30.01
N ILE A 198 -1.40 6.44 29.08
CA ILE A 198 -0.10 5.83 28.78
C ILE A 198 0.77 6.78 27.94
N SER A 199 2.07 6.49 27.83
CA SER A 199 2.97 7.33 27.04
C SER A 199 2.61 7.36 25.56
N ASP A 200 2.83 8.48 24.86
CA ASP A 200 2.62 8.57 23.40
C ASP A 200 3.40 7.50 22.62
N PHE A 201 4.53 7.09 23.18
CA PHE A 201 5.31 6.00 22.68
C PHE A 201 4.55 4.66 22.72
N GLU A 202 3.96 4.29 23.86
CA GLU A 202 3.15 3.07 24.00
C GLU A 202 1.89 3.16 23.13
N LYS A 203 1.27 4.34 23.07
CA LYS A 203 0.13 4.58 22.18
C LYS A 203 0.48 4.28 20.74
N ARG A 204 1.62 4.80 20.29
CA ARG A 204 2.10 4.61 18.93
C ARG A 204 2.35 3.14 18.60
N ASP A 205 2.99 2.41 19.51
CA ASP A 205 3.29 1.00 19.29
C ASP A 205 2.02 0.14 19.18
N GLN A 206 1.03 0.36 20.06
CA GLN A 206 -0.25 -0.36 20.02
C GLN A 206 -1.05 -0.05 18.74
N ILE A 207 -1.12 1.22 18.36
CA ILE A 207 -1.83 1.66 17.15
C ILE A 207 -1.20 1.06 15.89
N LEU A 208 0.14 1.13 15.77
CA LEU A 208 0.84 0.58 14.61
C LEU A 208 0.74 -0.95 14.57
N GLY A 209 0.81 -1.63 15.72
CA GLY A 209 0.63 -3.07 15.80
C GLY A 209 -0.75 -3.52 15.31
N ALA A 210 -1.82 -2.85 15.78
CA ALA A 210 -3.18 -3.16 15.33
C ALA A 210 -3.40 -2.82 13.85
N PHE A 211 -2.86 -1.70 13.38
CA PHE A 211 -2.91 -1.30 11.97
C PHE A 211 -2.26 -2.35 11.06
N TRP A 212 -1.01 -2.74 11.36
CA TRP A 212 -0.28 -3.72 10.56
C TRP A 212 -0.86 -5.12 10.66
N ALA A 213 -1.55 -5.49 11.75
CA ALA A 213 -2.29 -6.74 11.83
C ALA A 213 -3.47 -6.76 10.83
N GLY A 214 -4.23 -5.66 10.74
CA GLY A 214 -5.31 -5.50 9.75
C GLY A 214 -4.79 -5.47 8.31
N GLU A 215 -3.74 -4.69 8.03
CA GLU A 215 -3.15 -4.60 6.69
C GLU A 215 -2.54 -5.95 6.26
N SER A 216 -1.78 -6.63 7.12
CA SER A 216 -1.17 -7.93 6.81
C SER A 216 -2.22 -9.00 6.52
N LEU A 217 -3.30 -9.04 7.31
CA LEU A 217 -4.39 -9.99 7.06
C LEU A 217 -5.17 -9.66 5.78
N SER A 218 -5.31 -8.36 5.45
CA SER A 218 -5.90 -7.93 4.17
C SER A 218 -5.08 -8.45 3.00
N LEU A 219 -3.76 -8.26 3.03
CA LEU A 219 -2.84 -8.74 2.00
C LEU A 219 -2.85 -10.26 1.88
N ASN A 220 -2.81 -10.99 3.00
CA ASN A 220 -2.85 -12.45 3.02
C ASN A 220 -4.16 -12.98 2.42
N THR A 221 -5.29 -12.40 2.79
CA THR A 221 -6.61 -12.79 2.26
C THR A 221 -6.71 -12.49 0.77
N ALA A 222 -6.23 -11.32 0.35
CA ALA A 222 -6.18 -10.93 -1.06
C ALA A 222 -5.25 -11.83 -1.89
N SER A 223 -4.14 -12.29 -1.32
CA SER A 223 -3.17 -13.17 -2.01
C SER A 223 -3.83 -14.42 -2.60
N SER A 224 -4.80 -14.98 -1.85
CA SER A 224 -5.53 -16.17 -2.23
C SER A 224 -6.71 -15.82 -3.12
N SER A 225 -7.51 -14.83 -2.72
CA SER A 225 -8.74 -14.45 -3.42
C SER A 225 -8.48 -13.85 -4.80
N CYS A 226 -7.37 -13.13 -4.97
CA CYS A 226 -7.01 -12.47 -6.22
C CYS A 226 -6.11 -13.33 -7.12
N LYS A 227 -5.68 -14.53 -6.67
CA LYS A 227 -4.62 -15.32 -7.30
C LYS A 227 -4.84 -15.55 -8.80
N ALA A 228 -6.06 -15.86 -9.23
CA ALA A 228 -6.37 -16.13 -10.63
C ALA A 228 -6.03 -14.94 -11.55
N LYS A 229 -6.19 -13.70 -11.08
CA LYS A 229 -5.94 -12.48 -11.87
C LYS A 229 -4.45 -12.27 -12.20
N MET A 230 -3.54 -12.96 -11.50
CA MET A 230 -2.12 -12.92 -11.84
C MET A 230 -1.83 -13.48 -13.24
N SER A 231 -2.69 -14.35 -13.81
CA SER A 231 -2.47 -14.91 -15.15
C SER A 231 -2.58 -13.89 -16.28
N TYR A 232 -3.10 -12.69 -16.00
CA TYR A 232 -3.21 -11.62 -16.98
C TYR A 232 -1.96 -10.74 -17.09
N TYR A 233 -0.93 -11.03 -16.29
CA TYR A 233 0.30 -10.23 -16.23
C TYR A 233 1.50 -11.03 -16.74
N SER A 234 2.51 -10.30 -17.21
CA SER A 234 3.81 -10.85 -17.60
C SER A 234 4.51 -11.53 -16.42
N SER A 235 5.43 -12.44 -16.72
CA SER A 235 6.21 -13.15 -15.69
C SER A 235 6.99 -12.17 -14.79
N PRO A 236 7.63 -11.11 -15.32
CA PRO A 236 8.28 -10.08 -14.49
C PRO A 236 7.32 -9.35 -13.55
N GLU A 237 6.12 -8.97 -14.00
CA GLU A 237 5.15 -8.27 -13.15
C GLU A 237 4.59 -9.20 -12.06
N VAL A 238 4.33 -10.48 -12.38
CA VAL A 238 3.90 -11.48 -11.38
C VAL A 238 5.00 -11.70 -10.33
N ALA A 239 6.27 -11.73 -10.74
CA ALA A 239 7.39 -11.84 -9.81
C ALA A 239 7.48 -10.61 -8.91
N PHE A 240 7.33 -9.41 -9.47
CA PHE A 240 7.30 -8.17 -8.72
C PHE A 240 6.13 -8.12 -7.73
N ALA A 241 4.91 -8.50 -8.14
CA ALA A 241 3.75 -8.56 -7.25
C ALA A 241 4.02 -9.45 -6.01
N LYS A 242 4.61 -10.64 -6.21
CA LYS A 242 5.01 -11.53 -5.11
C LYS A 242 6.08 -10.92 -4.21
N SER A 243 7.09 -10.29 -4.80
CA SER A 243 8.12 -9.59 -4.05
C SER A 243 7.59 -8.39 -3.26
N TRP A 244 6.65 -7.63 -3.82
CA TRP A 244 5.98 -6.51 -3.16
C TRP A 244 5.17 -7.00 -1.95
N MET A 245 4.41 -8.09 -2.11
CA MET A 245 3.70 -8.70 -0.97
C MET A 245 4.67 -9.18 0.11
N ASN A 246 5.78 -9.79 -0.28
CA ASN A 246 6.78 -10.26 0.65
C ASN A 246 7.48 -9.10 1.39
N ALA A 247 7.74 -7.99 0.71
CA ALA A 247 8.31 -6.79 1.33
C ALA A 247 7.36 -6.19 2.39
N ALA A 248 6.05 -6.28 2.18
CA ALA A 248 5.05 -5.81 3.16
C ALA A 248 5.19 -6.51 4.52
N ASP A 249 5.58 -7.78 4.57
CA ASP A 249 5.85 -8.49 5.84
C ASP A 249 6.98 -7.86 6.66
N TYR A 250 8.00 -7.31 5.99
CA TYR A 250 9.13 -6.66 6.66
C TYR A 250 8.72 -5.32 7.25
N VAL A 251 7.99 -4.54 6.45
CA VAL A 251 7.45 -3.23 6.83
C VAL A 251 6.47 -3.40 8.00
N ALA A 252 5.60 -4.41 7.94
CA ALA A 252 4.65 -4.74 8.99
C ALA A 252 5.35 -5.14 10.29
N ALA A 253 6.33 -6.02 10.24
CA ALA A 253 7.04 -6.45 11.47
C ALA A 253 7.80 -5.29 12.13
N ALA A 254 8.27 -4.30 11.37
CA ALA A 254 8.99 -3.14 11.90
C ALA A 254 8.07 -2.06 12.50
N TYR A 255 6.75 -2.27 12.48
CA TYR A 255 5.73 -1.26 12.78
C TYR A 255 6.06 0.04 12.08
N PHE A 256 6.27 -0.04 10.77
CA PHE A 256 6.59 1.14 9.98
C PHE A 256 5.43 2.14 10.04
N GLN A 257 5.71 3.37 10.45
CA GLN A 257 4.71 4.43 10.43
C GLN A 257 4.58 4.93 8.99
N SER A 258 3.58 4.40 8.27
CA SER A 258 3.21 4.78 6.91
C SER A 258 2.52 6.15 6.83
N SER A 259 3.13 7.16 7.45
CA SER A 259 2.76 8.57 7.30
C SER A 259 2.88 9.03 5.85
N LEU A 260 2.32 10.18 5.50
CA LEU A 260 2.40 10.73 4.13
C LEU A 260 3.86 10.83 3.66
N ASN A 261 4.70 11.51 4.44
CA ASN A 261 6.11 11.74 4.09
C ASN A 261 6.90 10.43 4.01
N ASN A 262 6.73 9.54 5.00
CA ASN A 262 7.43 8.27 5.01
C ASN A 262 7.00 7.40 3.82
N SER A 263 5.70 7.32 3.55
CA SER A 263 5.18 6.51 2.45
C SER A 263 5.63 7.02 1.08
N VAL A 264 5.70 8.35 0.87
CA VAL A 264 6.26 8.93 -0.37
C VAL A 264 7.70 8.48 -0.60
N LEU A 265 8.54 8.44 0.45
CA LEU A 265 9.93 7.99 0.32
C LEU A 265 10.05 6.54 -0.16
N PHE A 266 9.19 5.64 0.32
CA PHE A 266 9.25 4.21 -0.04
C PHE A 266 8.45 3.84 -1.29
N MET A 267 7.45 4.64 -1.67
CA MET A 267 6.67 4.40 -2.89
C MET A 267 7.24 5.11 -4.11
N GLY A 268 7.93 6.25 -3.92
CA GLY A 268 8.57 7.01 -5.00
C GLY A 268 9.48 6.17 -5.91
N PRO A 269 10.33 5.27 -5.36
CA PRO A 269 11.21 4.43 -6.17
C PRO A 269 10.56 3.10 -6.58
N LEU A 270 9.22 2.95 -6.50
CA LEU A 270 8.54 1.79 -7.10
C LEU A 270 8.38 1.98 -8.62
N PRO A 271 8.27 0.88 -9.39
CA PRO A 271 8.17 0.96 -10.85
C PRO A 271 6.99 1.82 -11.32
N SER A 272 7.30 2.80 -12.15
CA SER A 272 6.37 3.76 -12.74
C SER A 272 5.48 3.19 -13.83
N ARG A 273 5.73 1.96 -14.28
CA ARG A 273 4.87 1.20 -15.19
C ARG A 273 4.73 -0.26 -14.77
N VAL A 274 3.73 -0.93 -15.34
CA VAL A 274 3.61 -2.40 -15.33
C VAL A 274 4.85 -3.01 -16.01
N LEU A 275 5.45 -4.02 -15.38
CA LEU A 275 6.60 -4.71 -15.96
C LEU A 275 6.18 -5.61 -17.13
N GLN A 276 7.04 -5.71 -18.13
CA GLN A 276 6.80 -6.41 -19.38
C GLN A 276 7.79 -7.56 -19.56
N GLU A 277 7.50 -8.46 -20.50
CA GLU A 277 8.45 -9.52 -20.83
C GLU A 277 9.78 -8.94 -21.32
N GLY A 278 10.88 -9.46 -20.78
CA GLY A 278 12.24 -8.95 -21.02
C GLY A 278 12.75 -7.96 -19.97
N ASP A 279 11.89 -7.40 -19.11
CA ASP A 279 12.34 -6.55 -18.00
C ASP A 279 13.15 -7.37 -16.98
N SER A 280 14.37 -6.91 -16.71
CA SER A 280 15.24 -7.51 -15.69
C SER A 280 16.05 -6.43 -14.97
N ALA A 281 15.63 -6.11 -13.74
CA ALA A 281 16.40 -5.26 -12.85
C ALA A 281 17.81 -5.86 -12.60
N PRO A 282 18.85 -5.02 -12.41
CA PRO A 282 18.80 -3.56 -12.27
C PRO A 282 19.01 -2.79 -13.58
N ASN A 283 18.80 -3.40 -14.76
CA ASN A 283 19.18 -2.79 -16.05
C ASN A 283 17.99 -2.57 -17.00
N ILE A 284 16.83 -2.18 -16.47
CA ILE A 284 15.67 -1.83 -17.28
C ILE A 284 15.85 -0.39 -17.78
N ALA A 285 15.99 -0.23 -19.10
CA ALA A 285 16.52 0.99 -19.72
C ALA A 285 15.64 2.23 -19.55
N ASP A 286 14.33 2.05 -19.42
CA ASP A 286 13.34 3.12 -19.30
C ASP A 286 12.85 3.34 -17.85
N LEU A 287 13.44 2.64 -16.88
CA LEU A 287 13.25 2.91 -15.45
C LEU A 287 14.44 3.69 -14.89
N SER A 288 14.19 4.50 -13.86
CA SER A 288 15.21 5.22 -13.13
C SER A 288 16.17 4.28 -12.40
N THR A 289 17.29 4.82 -11.92
CA THR A 289 18.25 4.07 -11.09
C THR A 289 17.59 3.57 -9.80
N GLU A 290 16.77 4.40 -9.18
CA GLU A 290 16.06 4.12 -7.93
C GLU A 290 14.98 3.05 -8.13
N GLU A 291 14.25 3.10 -9.24
CA GLU A 291 13.27 2.08 -9.62
C GLU A 291 13.94 0.71 -9.86
N ASN A 292 15.03 0.71 -10.62
CA ASN A 292 15.82 -0.50 -10.87
C ASN A 292 16.41 -1.07 -9.57
N HIS A 293 16.93 -0.22 -8.69
CA HIS A 293 17.47 -0.63 -7.39
C HIS A 293 16.38 -1.24 -6.51
N THR A 294 15.23 -0.60 -6.40
CA THR A 294 14.10 -1.10 -5.60
C THR A 294 13.61 -2.45 -6.10
N LEU A 295 13.45 -2.61 -7.43
CA LEU A 295 13.11 -3.90 -8.04
C LEU A 295 14.14 -4.98 -7.72
N TYR A 296 15.43 -4.64 -7.80
CA TYR A 296 16.51 -5.56 -7.47
C TYR A 296 16.44 -6.01 -6.01
N ILE A 297 16.27 -5.08 -5.06
CA ILE A 297 16.16 -5.38 -3.63
C ILE A 297 14.94 -6.23 -3.33
N PHE A 298 13.78 -5.91 -3.90
CA PHE A 298 12.54 -6.68 -3.74
C PHE A 298 12.69 -8.09 -4.31
N GLY A 299 13.35 -8.23 -5.46
CA GLY A 299 13.71 -9.52 -6.04
C GLY A 299 14.64 -10.32 -5.12
N TRP A 300 15.67 -9.68 -4.57
CA TRP A 300 16.60 -10.29 -3.63
C TRP A 300 15.91 -10.77 -2.34
N MET A 301 15.09 -9.94 -1.68
CA MET A 301 14.38 -10.29 -0.45
C MET A 301 13.50 -11.53 -0.64
N ASN A 302 12.73 -11.57 -1.74
CA ASN A 302 11.86 -12.69 -2.06
C ASN A 302 12.65 -13.98 -2.39
N ARG A 303 13.76 -13.87 -3.14
CA ARG A 303 14.65 -15.01 -3.42
C ARG A 303 15.23 -15.56 -2.13
N MET A 304 15.71 -14.70 -1.23
CA MET A 304 16.26 -15.14 0.05
C MET A 304 15.20 -15.82 0.92
N ASN A 305 13.99 -15.30 0.96
CA ASN A 305 12.89 -15.97 1.64
C ASN A 305 12.57 -17.33 1.05
N THR A 306 12.60 -17.48 -0.27
CA THR A 306 12.36 -18.76 -0.92
C THR A 306 13.49 -19.76 -0.62
N ILE A 307 14.75 -19.36 -0.83
CA ILE A 307 15.95 -20.20 -0.63
C ILE A 307 16.05 -20.68 0.82
N LEU A 308 15.70 -19.82 1.77
CA LEU A 308 15.82 -20.10 3.19
C LEU A 308 14.48 -20.52 3.83
N LEU A 309 13.50 -21.00 3.05
CA LEU A 309 12.21 -21.53 3.54
C LEU A 309 11.46 -20.58 4.50
N GLY A 310 11.48 -19.28 4.19
CA GLY A 310 10.87 -18.20 4.97
C GLY A 310 11.65 -17.81 6.23
N SER A 311 12.83 -18.38 6.45
CA SER A 311 13.67 -18.09 7.63
C SER A 311 14.06 -16.60 7.76
N PRO A 312 14.31 -15.82 6.70
CA PRO A 312 14.64 -14.40 6.82
C PRO A 312 13.48 -13.56 7.34
N VAL A 313 12.24 -13.75 6.86
CA VAL A 313 11.06 -13.08 7.44
C VAL A 313 10.81 -13.54 8.88
N LYS A 314 11.00 -14.81 9.20
CA LYS A 314 10.88 -15.30 10.58
C LYS A 314 11.92 -14.66 11.49
N MET A 315 13.18 -14.63 11.06
CA MET A 315 14.29 -13.98 11.76
C MET A 315 14.04 -12.47 11.92
N TRP A 316 13.54 -11.82 10.86
CA TRP A 316 13.12 -10.43 10.89
C TRP A 316 12.06 -10.19 11.95
N ARG A 317 10.96 -10.94 11.93
CA ARG A 317 9.89 -10.84 12.95
C ARG A 317 10.43 -11.07 14.36
N SER A 318 11.30 -12.07 14.56
CA SER A 318 11.95 -12.31 15.85
C SER A 318 12.87 -11.16 16.27
N ALA A 319 13.56 -10.52 15.34
CA ALA A 319 14.41 -9.36 15.62
C ALA A 319 13.59 -8.11 16.00
N MET A 320 12.35 -8.00 15.55
CA MET A 320 11.44 -6.89 15.88
C MET A 320 10.77 -7.04 17.27
N CYS A 321 11.43 -7.72 18.21
CA CYS A 321 10.88 -8.09 19.52
C CYS A 321 10.60 -6.90 20.46
N SER A 322 11.31 -5.78 20.27
CA SER A 322 11.16 -4.56 21.06
C SER A 322 11.01 -3.36 20.14
N ASP A 323 10.54 -2.27 20.70
CA ASP A 323 10.46 -0.97 20.06
C ASP A 323 11.80 -0.46 19.53
N LYS A 324 12.87 -0.58 20.33
CA LYS A 324 14.22 -0.16 19.95
C LYS A 324 14.74 -1.00 18.80
N SER A 325 14.44 -2.30 18.81
CA SER A 325 14.74 -3.16 17.68
C SER A 325 13.91 -2.80 16.45
N ARG A 326 12.63 -2.44 16.61
CA ARG A 326 11.77 -1.98 15.52
C ARG A 326 12.28 -0.67 14.91
N GLU A 327 12.75 0.27 15.72
CA GLU A 327 13.39 1.51 15.25
C GLU A 327 14.62 1.24 14.40
N LYS A 328 15.56 0.44 14.92
CA LYS A 328 16.74 0.00 14.15
C LYS A 328 16.34 -0.76 12.89
N GLY A 329 15.26 -1.55 12.95
CA GLY A 329 14.69 -2.24 11.81
C GLY A 329 14.19 -1.29 10.71
N ARG A 330 13.49 -0.21 11.07
CA ARG A 330 13.03 0.81 10.11
C ARG A 330 14.20 1.52 9.43
N GLU A 331 15.22 1.92 10.19
CA GLU A 331 16.45 2.50 9.63
C GLU A 331 17.13 1.54 8.66
N LEU A 332 17.19 0.25 9.03
CA LEU A 332 17.81 -0.77 8.22
C LEU A 332 17.05 -1.02 6.91
N LEU A 333 15.72 -1.02 6.93
CA LEU A 333 14.88 -1.08 5.72
C LEU A 333 15.07 0.16 4.85
N GLN A 334 15.12 1.34 5.45
CA GLN A 334 15.36 2.58 4.73
C GLN A 334 16.70 2.56 4.01
N ASN A 335 17.78 2.17 4.69
CA ASN A 335 19.10 2.07 4.07
C ASN A 335 19.10 1.02 2.94
N LEU A 336 18.49 -0.14 3.15
CA LEU A 336 18.44 -1.20 2.14
C LEU A 336 17.73 -0.73 0.86
N ILE A 337 16.60 -0.03 1.00
CA ILE A 337 15.76 0.36 -0.13
C ILE A 337 16.24 1.66 -0.79
N LEU A 338 16.71 2.64 -0.01
CA LEU A 338 16.99 3.99 -0.50
C LEU A 338 18.47 4.28 -0.76
N ASP A 339 19.40 3.47 -0.23
CA ASP A 339 20.83 3.63 -0.50
C ASP A 339 21.35 2.48 -1.40
N PRO A 340 21.55 2.73 -2.71
CA PRO A 340 22.14 1.75 -3.63
C PRO A 340 23.53 1.24 -3.23
N LYS A 341 24.24 1.94 -2.33
CA LYS A 341 25.55 1.52 -1.81
C LYS A 341 25.42 0.64 -0.57
N PHE A 342 24.24 0.55 0.03
CA PHE A 342 24.04 -0.27 1.22
C PHE A 342 24.13 -1.74 0.87
N ALA A 343 25.20 -2.38 1.35
CA ALA A 343 25.46 -3.77 1.02
C ALA A 343 24.43 -4.69 1.70
N VAL A 344 23.80 -5.53 0.90
CA VAL A 344 22.91 -6.60 1.36
C VAL A 344 23.55 -7.51 2.40
N SER A 345 24.86 -7.76 2.33
CA SER A 345 25.60 -8.52 3.35
C SER A 345 25.60 -7.81 4.72
N THR A 346 25.68 -6.48 4.72
CA THR A 346 25.59 -5.66 5.93
C THR A 346 24.21 -5.79 6.56
N PHE A 347 23.14 -5.78 5.74
CA PHE A 347 21.78 -6.04 6.20
C PHE A 347 21.67 -7.36 6.98
N VAL A 348 22.15 -8.45 6.36
CA VAL A 348 22.06 -9.81 6.96
C VAL A 348 22.88 -9.91 8.25
N SER A 349 24.05 -9.28 8.30
CA SER A 349 24.89 -9.24 9.50
C SER A 349 24.18 -8.54 10.67
N ILE A 350 23.66 -7.34 10.44
CA ILE A 350 22.94 -6.55 11.45
C ILE A 350 21.68 -7.29 11.93
N LEU A 351 20.93 -7.89 11.00
CA LEU A 351 19.73 -8.68 11.35
C LEU A 351 20.07 -9.87 12.26
N THR A 352 21.17 -10.56 11.99
CA THR A 352 21.62 -11.70 12.81
C THR A 352 21.94 -11.26 14.23
N GLU A 353 22.62 -10.12 14.39
CA GLU A 353 22.94 -9.52 15.69
C GLU A 353 21.67 -9.12 16.47
N MET A 354 20.72 -8.47 15.80
CA MET A 354 19.45 -8.07 16.40
C MET A 354 18.65 -9.29 16.89
N THR A 355 18.61 -10.36 16.09
CA THR A 355 17.90 -11.60 16.45
C THR A 355 18.49 -12.25 17.70
N ARG A 356 19.83 -12.31 17.79
CA ARG A 356 20.53 -12.85 18.98
C ARG A 356 20.23 -12.04 20.23
N SER A 357 20.22 -10.71 20.09
CA SER A 357 19.90 -9.79 21.20
C SER A 357 18.48 -10.00 21.72
N CYS A 358 17.51 -10.17 20.83
CA CYS A 358 16.13 -10.52 21.20
C CYS A 358 16.01 -11.89 21.87
N SER A 359 16.78 -12.88 21.41
CA SER A 359 16.79 -14.23 22.00
C SER A 359 17.42 -14.26 23.40
N GLY A 360 18.38 -13.38 23.68
CA GLY A 360 19.02 -13.23 25.00
C GLY A 360 18.22 -12.45 26.03
N LEU A 361 17.16 -11.74 25.62
CA LEU A 361 16.19 -11.09 26.51
C LEU A 361 15.12 -12.07 27.05
N SER A 362 15.19 -13.35 26.65
CA SER A 362 14.24 -14.42 27.01
C SER A 362 14.71 -15.30 28.19
N THR A 363 15.77 -14.90 28.89
CA THR A 363 16.30 -15.51 30.13
C THR A 363 16.37 -14.46 31.22
#